data_AF-A0A969G7F8-F1
#
_entry.id   AF-A0A969G7F8-F1
#
_cell.length_a   1.000
_cell.length_b   1.000
_cell.length_c   1.000
_cell.angle_alpha   90.00
_cell.angle_beta   90.00
_cell.angle_gamma   90.00
#
_symmetry.space_group_name_H-M   'P 1'
#
loop_
_entity.id
_entity.type
_entity.pdbx_description
1 polymer ?
#
loop_
_entity_poly.entity_id
_entity_poly.type
_entity_poly.pdbx_seq_one_letter_code
_entity_poly.pdbx_strand_id
1 'polypeptide(L)'
;MKTLKLLTLLALITVIASCGNDPQVTGCETDFDQEAMFTNLADNLIIPGYNSLKLTLENVVTAAANFQSNPSQSTLHNLRVNAQICKSDLGIRSAFMSLVQQRKYSYKIA
;
A
#
# COMPACT_ATOMS: atom_id res chain seq x y z
N MET A 1 -13.43 -13.73 -44.46
CA MET A 1 -14.12 -14.45 -43.35
C MET A 1 -13.45 -15.76 -42.93
N LYS A 2 -12.82 -16.53 -43.84
CA LYS A 2 -12.20 -17.83 -43.52
C LYS A 2 -10.97 -17.71 -42.59
N THR A 3 -10.14 -16.69 -42.81
CA THR A 3 -8.97 -16.38 -41.98
C THR A 3 -9.34 -15.90 -40.57
N LEU A 4 -10.45 -15.17 -40.43
CA LEU A 4 -10.94 -14.72 -39.13
C LEU A 4 -11.41 -15.90 -38.27
N LYS A 5 -12.15 -16.86 -38.87
CA LYS A 5 -12.57 -18.09 -38.18
C LYS A 5 -11.39 -18.98 -37.77
N LEU A 6 -10.34 -19.03 -38.60
CA LEU A 6 -9.12 -19.79 -38.30
C LEU A 6 -8.37 -19.18 -37.10
N LEU A 7 -8.31 -17.84 -37.03
CA LEU A 7 -7.67 -17.14 -35.91
C LEU A 7 -8.44 -17.32 -34.60
N THR A 8 -9.77 -17.31 -34.64
CA THR A 8 -10.61 -17.57 -33.45
C THR A 8 -10.48 -19.01 -32.97
N LEU A 9 -10.38 -19.98 -33.89
CA LEU A 9 -10.19 -21.39 -33.55
C LEU A 9 -8.81 -21.65 -32.92
N LEU A 10 -7.76 -21.01 -33.44
CA LEU A 10 -6.40 -21.13 -32.88
C LEU A 10 -6.32 -20.54 -31.46
N ALA A 11 -6.96 -19.39 -31.22
CA ALA A 11 -7.02 -18.78 -29.89
C ALA A 11 -7.78 -19.63 -28.87
N LEU A 12 -8.80 -20.39 -29.31
CA LEU A 12 -9.53 -21.29 -28.44
C LEU A 12 -8.68 -22.49 -28.02
N ILE A 13 -7.87 -23.03 -28.92
CA ILE A 13 -7.01 -24.19 -28.65
C ILE A 13 -5.91 -23.84 -27.62
N THR A 14 -5.36 -22.62 -27.65
CA THR A 14 -4.34 -22.18 -26.68
C THR A 14 -4.91 -22.00 -25.27
N VAL A 15 -6.19 -21.65 -25.14
CA VAL A 15 -6.85 -21.53 -23.82
C VAL A 15 -7.07 -22.90 -23.19
N ILE A 16 -7.41 -23.93 -23.99
CA ILE A 16 -7.65 -25.28 -23.48
C ILE A 16 -6.31 -25.97 -23.15
N ALA A 17 -5.24 -25.69 -23.89
CA ALA A 17 -3.90 -26.22 -23.63
C ALA A 17 -3.21 -25.61 -22.39
N SER A 18 -3.74 -24.52 -21.83
CA SER A 18 -3.22 -23.93 -20.59
C SER A 18 -3.62 -24.71 -19.33
N CYS A 19 -4.54 -25.67 -19.44
CA CYS A 19 -4.93 -26.54 -18.33
C CYS A 19 -4.06 -27.80 -18.35
N GLY A 20 -2.77 -27.62 -18.03
CA GLY A 20 -1.87 -28.72 -17.71
C GLY A 20 -2.02 -29.05 -16.23
N ASN A 21 -2.27 -30.31 -15.89
CA ASN A 21 -2.01 -30.80 -14.54
C ASN A 21 -0.49 -30.87 -14.39
N ASP A 22 0.12 -29.76 -13.98
CA ASP A 22 1.52 -29.79 -13.54
C ASP A 22 1.64 -30.88 -12.46
N PRO A 23 2.69 -31.73 -12.51
CA PRO A 23 2.98 -32.58 -11.37
C PRO A 23 3.02 -31.66 -10.15
N GLN A 24 2.44 -32.10 -9.02
CA GLN A 24 2.65 -31.44 -7.74
C GLN A 24 4.15 -31.55 -7.44
N VAL A 25 4.94 -30.64 -8.02
CA VAL A 25 6.15 -30.16 -7.41
C VAL A 25 5.66 -29.76 -6.04
N THR A 26 6.14 -30.43 -4.99
CA THR A 26 6.00 -29.97 -3.62
C THR A 26 6.58 -28.57 -3.60
N GLY A 27 5.71 -27.61 -3.91
CA GLY A 27 6.09 -26.29 -4.35
C GLY A 27 6.67 -25.61 -3.15
N CYS A 28 7.98 -25.41 -3.18
CA CYS A 28 8.67 -24.55 -2.24
C CYS A 28 8.27 -24.81 -0.77
N GLU A 29 8.79 -25.87 -0.16
CA GLU A 29 9.12 -25.75 1.28
C GLU A 29 10.28 -24.74 1.39
N THR A 30 9.97 -23.48 1.12
CA THR A 30 10.82 -22.39 1.56
C THR A 30 10.63 -22.33 3.06
N ASP A 31 11.73 -22.42 3.79
CA ASP A 31 11.83 -22.04 5.20
C ASP A 31 11.57 -20.52 5.32
N PHE A 32 10.32 -20.15 5.07
CA PHE A 32 9.88 -18.77 5.03
C PHE A 32 9.73 -18.30 6.47
N ASP A 33 10.76 -17.59 6.91
CA ASP A 33 10.78 -16.97 8.23
C ASP A 33 9.80 -15.79 8.27
N GLN A 34 8.55 -16.11 8.62
CA GLN A 34 7.48 -15.13 8.82
C GLN A 34 7.85 -14.11 9.89
N GLU A 35 8.55 -14.53 10.95
CA GLU A 35 8.94 -13.65 12.05
C GLU A 35 9.95 -12.61 11.59
N ALA A 36 10.99 -13.01 10.85
CA ALA A 36 11.95 -12.09 10.25
C ALA A 36 11.28 -11.10 9.29
N MET A 37 10.32 -11.55 8.47
CA MET A 37 9.56 -10.66 7.60
C MET A 37 8.73 -9.65 8.42
N PHE A 38 7.96 -10.10 9.41
CA PHE A 38 7.14 -9.21 10.22
C PHE A 38 7.97 -8.22 11.03
N THR A 39 9.11 -8.65 11.56
CA THR A 39 10.08 -7.79 12.24
C THR A 39 10.60 -6.71 11.29
N ASN A 40 11.01 -7.10 10.08
CA ASN A 40 11.46 -6.13 9.08
C ASN A 40 10.37 -5.11 8.70
N LEU A 41 9.12 -5.57 8.53
CA LEU A 41 7.97 -4.70 8.28
C LEU A 41 7.70 -3.74 9.45
N ALA A 42 7.78 -4.23 10.69
CA ALA A 42 7.58 -3.41 11.88
C ALA A 42 8.65 -2.32 11.99
N ASP A 43 9.92 -2.71 11.93
CA ASP A 43 11.05 -1.84 12.22
C ASP A 43 11.34 -0.83 11.10
N ASN A 44 11.14 -1.23 9.84
CA ASN A 44 11.54 -0.41 8.70
C ASN A 44 10.38 0.32 8.03
N LEU A 45 9.13 -0.09 8.24
CA LEU A 45 7.96 0.55 7.63
C LEU A 45 6.97 1.10 8.66
N ILE A 46 6.49 0.26 9.57
CA ILE A 46 5.37 0.64 10.46
C ILE A 46 5.82 1.67 11.49
N ILE A 47 6.89 1.39 12.24
CA ILE A 47 7.42 2.27 13.29
C ILE A 47 7.88 3.61 12.70
N PRO A 48 8.73 3.65 11.64
CA PRO A 48 9.14 4.91 11.02
C PRO A 48 7.95 5.71 10.48
N GLY A 49 6.95 5.03 9.92
CA GLY A 49 5.73 5.67 9.42
C GLY A 49 4.86 6.29 10.52
N TYR A 50 4.81 5.71 11.73
CA TYR A 50 4.15 6.35 12.88
C TYR A 50 4.96 7.52 13.44
N ASN A 51 6.29 7.39 13.47
CA ASN A 51 7.18 8.48 13.90
C ASN A 51 7.09 9.70 12.98
N SER A 52 7.04 9.49 11.65
CA SER A 52 6.81 10.57 10.68
C SER A 52 5.48 11.28 10.93
N LEU A 53 4.40 10.51 11.12
CA LEU A 53 3.08 11.07 11.40
C LEU A 53 3.06 11.89 12.69
N LYS A 54 3.70 11.38 13.76
CA LYS A 54 3.82 12.12 15.02
C LYS A 54 4.52 13.46 14.81
N LEU A 55 5.66 13.45 14.11
CA LEU A 55 6.45 14.65 13.86
C LEU A 55 5.69 15.67 12.99
N THR A 56 5.01 15.23 11.93
CA THR A 56 4.23 16.13 11.07
C THR A 56 3.03 16.71 11.81
N LEU A 57 2.41 15.96 12.73
CA LEU A 57 1.34 16.47 13.59
C LEU A 57 1.85 17.52 14.60
N GLU A 58 2.98 17.27 15.25
CA GLU A 58 3.62 18.23 16.16
C GLU A 58 3.99 19.54 15.44
N ASN A 59 4.42 19.44 14.18
CA ASN A 59 4.68 20.62 13.34
C ASN A 59 3.41 21.41 13.04
N VAL A 60 2.26 20.75 12.79
CA VAL A 60 0.98 21.43 12.61
C VAL A 60 0.55 22.17 13.87
N VAL A 61 0.69 21.53 15.05
CA VAL A 61 0.37 22.16 16.34
C VAL A 61 1.24 23.40 16.56
N THR A 62 2.54 23.29 16.31
CA THR A 62 3.48 24.41 16.44
C THR A 62 3.15 25.54 15.45
N ALA A 63 2.88 25.21 14.19
CA ALA A 63 2.51 26.20 13.18
C ALA A 63 1.18 26.89 13.49
N ALA A 64 0.22 26.17 14.08
CA ALA A 64 -1.06 26.74 14.52
C ALA A 64 -0.88 27.72 15.66
N ALA A 65 -0.06 27.38 16.66
CA ALA A 65 0.29 28.29 17.76
C ALA A 65 0.98 29.56 17.26
N ASN A 66 1.90 29.43 16.29
CA ASN A 66 2.59 30.57 15.67
C ASN A 66 1.64 31.47 14.86
N PHE A 67 0.66 30.89 14.16
CA PHE A 67 -0.36 31.67 13.46
C PHE A 67 -1.30 32.39 14.44
N GLN A 68 -1.68 31.73 15.54
CA GLN A 68 -2.53 32.32 16.58
C GLN A 68 -1.83 33.50 17.28
N SER A 69 -0.54 33.38 17.59
CA SER A 69 0.22 34.42 18.28
C SER A 69 0.62 35.59 17.36
N ASN A 70 0.82 35.33 16.07
CA ASN A 70 1.17 36.36 15.09
C ASN A 70 0.46 36.10 13.73
N PRO A 71 -0.79 36.56 13.57
CA PRO A 71 -1.54 36.35 12.34
C PRO A 71 -0.94 37.16 11.17
N SER A 72 -0.36 36.45 10.20
CA SER A 72 0.24 37.04 9.00
C SER A 72 0.10 36.10 7.81
N GLN A 73 0.33 36.59 6.60
CA GLN A 73 0.32 35.74 5.40
C GLN A 73 1.40 34.64 5.48
N SER A 74 2.55 34.94 6.08
CA SER A 74 3.65 33.98 6.26
C SER A 74 3.28 32.85 7.24
N THR A 75 2.75 33.19 8.42
CA THR A 75 2.35 32.21 9.43
C THR A 75 1.14 31.38 8.98
N LEU A 76 0.21 31.97 8.22
CA LEU A 76 -0.88 31.24 7.58
C LEU A 76 -0.39 30.26 6.51
N HIS A 77 0.56 30.69 5.67
CA HIS A 77 1.16 29.82 4.66
C HIS A 77 1.87 28.63 5.31
N ASN A 78 2.67 28.88 6.35
CA ASN A 78 3.38 27.85 7.10
C ASN A 78 2.41 26.81 7.70
N LEU A 79 1.33 27.26 8.33
CA LEU A 79 0.28 26.36 8.85
C LEU A 79 -0.32 25.49 7.75
N ARG A 80 -0.67 26.07 6.60
CA ARG A 80 -1.25 25.33 5.46
C ARG A 80 -0.30 24.27 4.90
N VAL A 81 0.98 24.61 4.75
CA VAL A 81 2.01 23.67 4.26
C VAL A 81 2.15 22.49 5.21
N ASN A 82 2.29 22.74 6.52
CA ASN A 82 2.41 21.67 7.51
C ASN A 82 1.14 20.80 7.58
N ALA A 83 -0.04 21.41 7.49
CA ALA A 83 -1.30 20.67 7.45
C ALA A 83 -1.40 19.77 6.21
N GLN A 84 -0.94 20.24 5.05
CA GLN A 84 -0.92 19.46 3.82
C GLN A 84 0.05 18.27 3.90
N ILE A 85 1.24 18.46 4.49
CA ILE A 85 2.22 17.38 4.71
C ILE A 85 1.66 16.32 5.66
N CYS A 86 1.08 16.73 6.80
CA CYS A 86 0.44 15.80 7.72
C CYS A 86 -0.70 15.00 7.05
N LYS A 87 -1.45 15.64 6.14
CA LYS A 87 -2.52 15.00 5.39
C LYS A 87 -1.99 13.94 4.42
N SER A 88 -0.87 14.19 3.74
CA SER A 88 -0.26 13.17 2.86
C SER A 88 0.22 11.94 3.65
N ASP A 89 0.82 12.14 4.82
CA ASP A 89 1.26 11.03 5.69
C ASP A 89 0.07 10.17 6.13
N LEU A 90 -1.05 10.78 6.49
CA LEU A 90 -2.29 10.07 6.82
C LEU A 90 -2.88 9.32 5.62
N GLY A 91 -2.81 9.90 4.41
CA GLY A 91 -3.33 9.30 3.18
C GLY A 91 -2.58 8.04 2.74
N ILE A 92 -1.26 8.03 2.85
CA ILE A 92 -0.44 6.83 2.54
C ILE A 92 -0.81 5.68 3.49
N ARG A 93 -1.11 6.00 4.75
CA ARG A 93 -1.45 5.02 5.79
C ARG A 93 -2.85 4.46 5.64
N SER A 94 -3.83 5.28 5.24
CA SER A 94 -5.18 4.79 4.97
C SER A 94 -5.20 3.81 3.78
N ALA A 95 -4.35 4.04 2.78
CA ALA A 95 -4.14 3.09 1.68
C ALA A 95 -3.53 1.77 2.18
N PHE A 96 -2.48 1.82 3.03
CA PHE A 96 -1.89 0.61 3.61
C PHE A 96 -2.90 -0.19 4.45
N MET A 97 -3.65 0.45 5.34
CA MET A 97 -4.66 -0.23 6.16
C MET A 97 -5.77 -0.84 5.30
N SER A 98 -6.14 -0.21 4.19
CA SER A 98 -7.10 -0.75 3.23
C SER A 98 -6.57 -2.02 2.55
N LEU A 99 -5.29 -2.05 2.17
CA LEU A 99 -4.66 -3.23 1.58
C LEU A 99 -4.53 -4.39 2.58
N VAL A 100 -4.17 -4.09 3.83
CA VAL A 100 -4.13 -5.08 4.93
C VAL A 100 -5.52 -5.69 5.15
N GLN A 101 -6.57 -4.87 5.11
CA GLN A 101 -7.94 -5.35 5.25
C GLN A 101 -8.38 -6.22 4.07
N GLN A 102 -8.06 -5.83 2.83
CA GLN A 102 -8.37 -6.64 1.64
C GLN A 102 -7.70 -8.02 1.69
N ARG A 103 -6.44 -8.10 2.15
CA ARG A 103 -5.72 -9.36 2.35
C ARG A 103 -6.37 -10.24 3.43
N LYS A 104 -6.82 -9.64 4.55
CA LYS A 104 -7.57 -10.37 5.59
C LYS A 104 -8.87 -10.97 5.05
N TYR A 105 -9.58 -10.25 4.18
CA TYR A 105 -10.79 -10.79 3.53
C TYR A 105 -10.45 -11.92 2.56
N SER A 106 -9.41 -11.83 1.72
CA SER A 106 -9.03 -12.92 0.81
C SER A 106 -8.64 -14.22 1.51
N TYR A 107 -7.99 -14.16 2.68
CA TYR A 107 -7.62 -15.37 3.44
C TYR A 107 -8.83 -16.07 4.07
N LYS A 108 -9.94 -15.36 4.29
CA LYS A 108 -11.14 -15.91 4.92
C LYS A 108 -12.04 -16.68 3.95
N ILE A 109 -11.75 -16.65 2.66
CA ILE A 109 -12.55 -17.23 1.56
C ILE A 109 -11.82 -18.42 0.90
N ALA A 110 -10.59 -18.73 1.34
CA ALA A 110 -9.83 -19.92 0.96
C ALA A 110 -9.89 -20.96 2.09
#